data_AF-A0A6L9HFK3-F1
#
_entry.id   AF-A0A6L9HFK3-F1
#
_cell.length_a   1.000
_cell.length_b   1.000
_cell.length_c   1.000
_cell.angle_alpha   90.00
_cell.angle_beta   90.00
_cell.angle_gamma   90.00
#
_symmetry.space_group_name_H-M   'P 1'
#
loop_
_entity.id
_entity.type
_entity.pdbx_description
1 polymer ?
#
loop_
_entity_poly.entity_id
_entity_poly.type
_entity_poly.pdbx_seq_one_letter_code
_entity_poly.pdbx_strand_id
1 'polypeptide(L)'
;MTVGGMIMANTSLLQVRTSAEDKEKASAILEKLGTNLSAVVNMLIKQIIITEGIPFEVKMGRPVYSAEEAINEVRATMAFEDMDLTEEDVRMLYDYKNRDVLGDDLRREILGGAK
;
A
#
# COMPACT_ATOMS: atom_id res chain seq x y z
N MET A 1 31.89 -38.54 30.06
CA MET A 1 30.60 -37.82 30.06
C MET A 1 30.84 -36.43 30.62
N THR A 2 30.93 -35.40 29.80
CA THR A 2 30.86 -34.01 30.29
C THR A 2 30.54 -33.04 29.16
N VAL A 3 29.43 -32.32 29.39
CA VAL A 3 28.97 -31.06 28.81
C VAL A 3 28.71 -31.01 27.30
N GLY A 4 27.51 -31.46 26.92
CA GLY A 4 26.82 -30.92 25.75
C GLY A 4 26.62 -29.41 25.95
N GLY A 5 27.24 -28.63 25.07
CA GLY A 5 27.06 -27.18 25.02
C GLY A 5 25.59 -26.87 24.75
N MET A 6 24.96 -26.17 25.69
CA MET A 6 23.64 -25.60 25.49
C MET A 6 23.78 -24.53 24.41
N ILE A 7 23.27 -24.80 23.21
CA ILE A 7 23.18 -23.81 22.14
C ILE A 7 22.23 -22.73 22.67
N MET A 8 22.77 -21.62 23.16
CA MET A 8 21.97 -20.43 23.42
C MET A 8 21.40 -19.99 22.07
N ALA A 9 20.08 -19.97 21.95
CA ALA A 9 19.42 -19.31 20.83
C ALA A 9 19.99 -17.88 20.76
N ASN A 10 20.53 -17.51 19.60
CA ASN A 10 21.19 -16.22 19.39
C ASN A 10 20.11 -15.12 19.35
N THR A 11 19.54 -14.79 20.51
CA THR A 11 18.49 -13.81 20.69
C THR A 11 19.12 -12.47 21.07
N SER A 12 18.95 -11.47 20.22
CA SER A 12 19.34 -10.08 20.51
C SER A 12 18.17 -9.31 21.12
N LEU A 13 18.49 -8.36 22.01
CA LEU A 13 17.49 -7.48 22.63
C LEU A 13 17.18 -6.30 21.68
N LEU A 14 15.91 -6.12 21.35
CA LEU A 14 15.42 -4.93 20.66
C LEU A 14 14.70 -4.00 21.64
N GLN A 15 15.23 -2.79 21.84
CA GLN A 15 14.58 -1.76 22.65
C GLN A 15 13.99 -0.67 21.75
N VAL A 16 12.69 -0.41 21.90
CA VAL A 16 11.96 0.61 21.13
C VAL A 16 11.34 1.62 22.09
N ARG A 17 11.55 2.91 21.82
CA ARG A 17 10.89 3.99 22.57
C ARG A 17 9.47 4.19 22.01
N THR A 18 8.48 4.21 22.88
CA THR A 18 7.07 4.44 22.53
C THR A 18 6.34 5.06 23.73
N SER A 19 5.16 5.63 23.51
CA SER A 19 4.32 6.14 24.60
C SER A 19 3.73 4.98 25.41
N ALA A 20 3.47 5.21 26.70
CA ALA A 20 2.82 4.19 27.54
C ALA A 20 1.40 3.86 27.02
N GLU A 21 0.67 4.88 26.59
CA GLU A 21 -0.68 4.75 26.04
C GLU A 21 -0.72 3.89 24.77
N ASP A 22 0.18 4.15 23.81
CA ASP A 22 0.23 3.37 22.56
C ASP A 22 0.61 1.92 22.82
N LYS A 23 1.55 1.69 23.76
CA LYS A 23 1.95 0.35 24.17
C LYS A 23 0.78 -0.44 24.76
N GLU A 24 0.02 0.17 25.67
CA GLU A 24 -1.14 -0.47 26.30
C GLU A 24 -2.23 -0.78 25.27
N LYS A 25 -2.57 0.18 24.40
CA LYS A 25 -3.56 -0.01 23.33
C LYS A 25 -3.15 -1.13 22.37
N ALA A 26 -1.90 -1.10 21.90
CA ALA A 26 -1.38 -2.14 21.01
C ALA A 26 -1.42 -3.52 21.69
N SER A 27 -1.00 -3.61 22.96
CA SER A 27 -1.01 -4.87 23.71
C SER A 27 -2.42 -5.45 23.80
N ALA A 28 -3.41 -4.64 24.19
CA ALA A 28 -4.80 -5.07 24.32
C ALA A 28 -5.42 -5.53 22.98
N ILE A 29 -5.03 -4.91 21.87
CA ILE A 29 -5.47 -5.33 20.52
C ILE A 29 -4.84 -6.68 20.17
N LEU A 30 -3.53 -6.83 20.37
CA LEU A 30 -2.81 -8.04 20.01
C LEU A 30 -3.23 -9.25 20.85
N GLU A 31 -3.51 -9.06 22.14
CA GLU A 31 -4.03 -10.13 23.01
C GLU A 31 -5.38 -10.66 22.51
N LYS A 32 -6.27 -9.77 22.07
CA LYS A 32 -7.55 -10.18 21.46
C LYS A 32 -7.37 -10.96 20.16
N LEU A 33 -6.27 -10.72 19.44
CA LEU A 33 -5.87 -11.47 18.25
C LEU A 33 -5.12 -12.76 18.58
N GLY A 34 -4.93 -13.08 19.87
CA GLY A 34 -4.23 -14.29 20.31
C GLY A 34 -2.70 -14.21 20.19
N THR A 35 -2.14 -13.00 20.16
CA THR A 35 -0.70 -12.76 20.02
C THR A 35 -0.19 -11.71 21.01
N ASN A 36 1.10 -11.39 20.96
CA ASN A 36 1.72 -10.37 21.80
C ASN A 36 2.70 -9.50 21.00
N LEU A 37 3.11 -8.38 21.58
CA LEU A 37 4.05 -7.44 20.97
C LEU A 37 5.34 -8.10 20.49
N SER A 38 5.93 -9.00 21.29
CA SER A 38 7.21 -9.63 20.93
C SER A 38 7.07 -10.56 19.72
N ALA A 39 5.98 -11.33 19.67
CA ALA A 39 5.68 -12.19 18.52
C ALA A 39 5.46 -11.37 17.25
N VAL A 40 4.65 -10.30 17.33
CA VAL A 40 4.36 -9.44 16.17
C VAL A 40 5.60 -8.67 15.70
N VAL A 41 6.42 -8.16 16.61
CA VAL A 41 7.70 -7.50 16.25
C VAL A 41 8.64 -8.47 15.52
N ASN A 42 8.72 -9.73 15.98
CA ASN A 42 9.48 -10.74 15.26
C ASN A 42 8.90 -11.03 13.87
N MET A 43 7.57 -11.08 13.73
CA MET A 43 6.92 -11.24 12.43
C MET A 43 7.21 -10.06 11.49
N LEU A 44 7.18 -8.82 12.00
CA LEU A 44 7.51 -7.63 11.21
C LEU A 44 8.96 -7.67 10.70
N ILE A 45 9.92 -8.09 11.53
CA ILE A 45 11.32 -8.27 11.11
C ILE A 45 11.41 -9.33 10.01
N LYS A 46 10.71 -10.47 10.15
CA LYS A 46 10.68 -11.50 9.11
C LYS A 46 10.06 -11.00 7.82
N GLN A 47 9.01 -10.19 7.90
CA GLN A 47 8.37 -9.61 6.73
C GLN A 47 9.33 -8.68 5.99
N ILE A 48 10.05 -7.80 6.70
CA ILE A 48 11.08 -6.92 6.10
C ILE A 48 12.14 -7.73 5.35
N ILE A 49 12.59 -8.85 5.93
CA ILE A 49 13.59 -9.73 5.31
C ILE A 49 13.01 -10.41 4.05
N ILE A 50 11.77 -10.89 4.11
CA ILE A 50 11.14 -11.61 2.99
C ILE A 50 10.84 -10.68 1.82
N THR A 51 10.36 -9.46 2.10
CA THR A 51 9.93 -8.52 1.05
C THR A 51 11.02 -7.53 0.64
N GLU A 52 12.18 -7.57 1.30
CA GLU A 52 13.27 -6.59 1.14
C GLU A 52 12.76 -5.14 1.19
N GLY A 53 11.81 -4.87 2.09
CA GLY A 53 11.03 -3.63 2.08
C GLY A 53 10.27 -3.33 3.37
N ILE A 54 9.54 -2.23 3.38
CA ILE A 54 8.74 -1.81 4.54
C ILE A 54 7.48 -2.69 4.62
N PRO A 55 7.15 -3.29 5.79
CA PRO A 55 6.13 -4.32 5.91
C PRO A 55 4.72 -3.72 6.08
N PHE A 56 4.51 -2.56 5.48
CA PHE A 56 3.25 -1.84 5.39
C PHE A 56 3.31 -0.89 4.21
N GLU A 57 2.14 -0.56 3.67
CA GLU A 57 2.03 0.30 2.51
C GLU A 57 2.39 1.75 2.88
N VAL A 58 3.41 2.30 2.22
CA VAL A 58 3.83 3.69 2.44
C VAL A 58 3.05 4.59 1.47
N LYS A 59 1.92 5.14 1.95
CA LYS A 59 1.13 6.13 1.20
C LYS A 59 1.42 7.54 1.68
N MET A 60 1.60 8.47 0.76
CA MET A 60 1.25 9.86 1.06
C MET A 60 -0.27 9.99 0.96
N GLY A 61 -0.92 10.71 1.89
CA GLY A 61 -2.37 10.99 1.83
C GLY A 61 -2.81 11.86 0.65
N ARG A 62 -1.92 12.08 -0.31
CA ARG A 62 -2.11 12.80 -1.58
C ARG A 62 -1.61 11.90 -2.70
N PRO A 63 -2.24 11.90 -3.89
CA PRO A 63 -1.78 11.08 -5.00
C PRO A 63 -0.31 11.39 -5.29
N VAL A 64 0.51 10.33 -5.40
CA VAL A 64 1.95 10.40 -5.69
C VAL A 64 2.19 10.99 -7.08
N TYR A 65 1.21 10.85 -7.97
CA TYR A 65 1.17 11.41 -9.30
C TYR A 65 0.28 12.64 -9.34
N SER A 66 0.74 13.68 -10.02
CA SER A 66 -0.12 14.74 -10.53
C SER A 66 -1.20 14.16 -11.47
N ALA A 67 -2.29 14.90 -11.68
CA ALA A 67 -3.31 14.48 -12.64
C ALA A 67 -2.72 14.25 -14.04
N GLU A 68 -1.78 15.10 -14.44
CA GLU A 68 -1.05 14.99 -15.70
C GLU A 68 -0.23 13.70 -15.81
N GLU A 69 0.54 13.34 -14.77
CA GLU A 69 1.33 12.11 -14.77
C GLU A 69 0.45 10.86 -14.86
N ALA A 70 -0.67 10.82 -14.12
CA ALA A 70 -1.60 9.71 -14.18
C ALA A 70 -2.25 9.54 -15.57
N ILE A 71 -2.56 10.65 -16.24
CA ILE A 71 -3.18 10.64 -17.58
C ILE A 71 -2.15 10.29 -18.65
N ASN A 72 -0.91 10.76 -18.52
CA ASN A 72 0.17 10.38 -19.41
C ASN A 72 0.49 8.88 -19.34
N GLU A 73 0.41 8.27 -18.16
CA GLU A 73 0.57 6.81 -18.00
C GLU A 73 -0.54 6.05 -18.73
N VAL A 74 -1.80 6.48 -18.59
CA VAL A 74 -2.93 5.87 -19.33
C VAL A 74 -2.73 6.03 -20.83
N ARG A 75 -2.37 7.23 -21.30
CA ARG A 75 -2.13 7.50 -22.72
C ARG A 75 -1.02 6.64 -23.29
N ALA A 76 0.10 6.50 -22.58
CA ALA A 76 1.20 5.65 -23.00
C ALA A 76 0.79 4.17 -23.07
N THR A 77 0.04 3.68 -22.07
CA THR A 77 -0.47 2.31 -22.02
C THR A 77 -1.42 2.02 -23.18
N MET A 78 -2.34 2.93 -23.48
CA MET A 78 -3.30 2.76 -24.57
C MET A 78 -2.61 2.82 -25.95
N ALA A 79 -1.61 3.67 -26.12
CA ALA A 79 -0.80 3.71 -27.33
C ALA A 79 -0.02 2.40 -27.59
N PHE A 80 0.44 1.70 -26.53
CA PHE A 80 1.05 0.36 -26.71
C PHE A 80 0.07 -0.68 -27.26
N GLU A 81 -1.22 -0.50 -27.01
CA GLU A 81 -2.31 -1.36 -27.50
C GLU A 81 -2.93 -0.83 -28.81
N ASP A 82 -2.30 0.14 -29.48
CA ASP A 82 -2.80 0.81 -30.70
C ASP A 82 -4.18 1.48 -30.49
N MET A 83 -4.45 1.93 -29.26
CA MET A 83 -5.66 2.62 -28.85
C MET A 83 -5.36 4.08 -28.52
N ASP A 84 -4.98 4.88 -29.52
CA ASP A 84 -4.67 6.29 -29.29
C ASP A 84 -5.87 7.06 -28.70
N LEU A 85 -5.62 7.74 -27.58
CA LEU A 85 -6.61 8.59 -26.93
C LEU A 85 -6.74 9.92 -27.67
N THR A 86 -7.98 10.35 -27.91
CA THR A 86 -8.25 11.68 -28.45
C THR A 86 -8.10 12.74 -27.36
N GLU A 87 -8.01 14.01 -27.77
CA GLU A 87 -8.01 15.16 -26.83
C GLU A 87 -9.28 15.19 -25.94
N GLU A 88 -10.40 14.69 -26.45
CA GLU A 88 -11.64 14.57 -25.67
C GLU A 88 -11.53 13.48 -24.60
N ASP A 89 -10.94 12.33 -24.93
CA ASP A 89 -10.68 11.26 -23.95
C ASP A 89 -9.73 11.73 -22.84
N VAL A 90 -8.69 12.47 -23.20
CA VAL A 90 -7.75 13.07 -22.25
C VAL A 90 -8.48 14.05 -21.31
N ARG A 91 -9.37 14.90 -21.84
CA ARG A 91 -10.19 15.82 -21.03
C ARG A 91 -11.10 15.05 -20.06
N MET A 92 -11.78 14.01 -20.53
CA MET A 92 -12.63 13.15 -19.70
C MET A 92 -11.86 12.48 -18.55
N LEU A 93 -10.60 12.08 -18.79
CA LEU A 93 -9.74 11.53 -17.74
C LEU A 93 -9.34 12.58 -16.68
N TYR A 94 -9.12 13.84 -17.09
CA TYR A 94 -8.89 14.94 -16.15
C TYR A 94 -10.09 15.17 -15.23
N ASP A 95 -11.30 15.26 -15.81
CA ASP A 95 -12.53 15.50 -15.04
C ASP A 95 -12.80 14.34 -14.05
N TYR A 96 -12.56 13.09 -14.48
CA TYR A 96 -12.68 11.92 -13.61
C TYR A 96 -11.66 11.93 -12.47
N LYS A 97 -10.39 12.24 -12.76
CA LYS A 97 -9.31 12.25 -11.76
C LYS A 97 -9.54 13.32 -10.68
N ASN A 98 -10.04 14.47 -11.09
CA ASN A 98 -10.34 15.59 -10.20
C ASN A 98 -11.66 15.40 -9.43
N ARG A 99 -12.40 14.31 -9.71
CA ARG A 99 -13.74 13.99 -9.16
C ARG A 99 -14.80 15.02 -9.52
N ASP A 100 -14.62 15.73 -10.63
CA ASP A 100 -15.61 16.66 -11.17
C ASP A 100 -16.79 15.89 -11.80
N VAL A 101 -16.54 14.65 -12.25
CA VAL A 101 -17.55 13.71 -12.76
C VAL A 101 -17.45 12.33 -12.10
N LEU A 102 -18.59 11.67 -11.93
CA LEU A 102 -18.64 10.27 -11.48
C LEU A 102 -18.33 9.32 -12.65
N GLY A 103 -17.55 8.28 -12.38
CA GLY A 103 -17.15 7.31 -13.41
C GLY A 103 -18.32 6.57 -14.06
N ASP A 104 -19.44 6.42 -13.35
CA ASP A 104 -20.65 5.79 -13.87
C ASP A 104 -21.36 6.66 -14.91
N ASP A 105 -21.34 7.99 -14.71
CA ASP A 105 -21.94 8.95 -15.65
C ASP A 105 -21.12 9.00 -16.94
N LEU A 106 -19.79 9.08 -16.80
CA LEU A 106 -18.87 9.05 -17.93
C LEU A 106 -18.99 7.76 -18.75
N ARG A 107 -19.13 6.61 -18.09
CA ARG A 107 -19.34 5.33 -18.76
C ARG A 107 -20.63 5.31 -19.58
N ARG A 108 -21.71 5.92 -19.08
CA ARG A 108 -22.98 6.03 -19.83
C ARG A 108 -22.85 6.91 -21.05
N GLU A 109 -22.08 7.99 -20.97
CA GLU A 109 -21.83 8.90 -22.09
C GLU A 109 -21.06 8.19 -23.22
N ILE A 110 -19.95 7.51 -22.87
CA ILE A 110 -19.13 6.76 -23.83
C ILE A 110 -19.94 5.63 -24.50
N LEU A 111 -20.71 4.87 -23.72
CA LEU A 111 -21.51 3.76 -24.25
C LEU A 111 -22.80 4.21 -24.94
N GLY A 112 -23.33 5.38 -24.59
CA GLY A 112 -24.57 5.95 -25.13
C GLY A 112 -24.38 6.70 -26.44
N GLY A 113 -23.15 7.12 -26.77
CA GLY A 113 -22.80 7.81 -28.01
C GLY A 113 -22.58 6.89 -29.24
N ALA A 114 -22.49 5.57 -29.05
CA ALA A 114 -22.37 4.61 -30.14
C ALA A 114 -23.74 4.32 -30.77
N LYS A 115 -24.16 5.17 -31.71
CA LYS A 115 -25.34 4.94 -32.55
C LYS A 115 -24.99 5.02 -34.03
#